data_AF-A0A2A4PGN4-F1
#
_entry.id   AF-A0A2A4PGN4-F1
#
_cell.length_a   1.000
_cell.length_b   1.000
_cell.length_c   1.000
_cell.angle_alpha   90.00
_cell.angle_beta   90.00
_cell.angle_gamma   90.00
#
_symmetry.space_group_name_H-M   'P 1'
#
loop_
_entity.id
_entity.type
_entity.pdbx_description
1 polymer ?
#
loop_
_entity_poly.entity_id
_entity_poly.type
_entity_poly.pdbx_seq_one_letter_code
_entity_poly.pdbx_strand_id
1 'polypeptide(L)'
;MQLNKHSKLAILLAPFLIVAGYIASDQYEAYKLNEQKIFSLSAPQQCNIFKAECILTSGNMQISLTNRDNVTKANTSFPVDSVVVSLVYNSGNETVYLLNKMQSPQYWARETDIKNAVTNHLANTIRILVKDKGSMYLSELPLN
;
A
#
# COMPACT_ATOMS: atom_id res chain seq x y z
N MET A 1 -43.86 -36.13 -23.20
CA MET A 1 -43.19 -36.14 -21.87
C MET A 1 -43.90 -35.13 -20.97
N GLN A 2 -44.69 -35.58 -20.00
CA GLN A 2 -45.27 -34.64 -19.03
C GLN A 2 -44.23 -34.30 -17.96
N LEU A 3 -43.82 -33.04 -17.88
CA LEU A 3 -42.93 -32.54 -16.83
C LEU A 3 -43.63 -32.62 -15.47
N ASN A 4 -42.95 -33.16 -14.46
CA ASN A 4 -43.47 -33.20 -13.10
C ASN A 4 -43.62 -31.76 -12.53
N LYS A 5 -44.44 -31.59 -11.50
CA LYS A 5 -44.72 -30.27 -10.90
C LYS A 5 -43.44 -29.53 -10.46
N HIS A 6 -42.43 -30.26 -9.99
CA HIS A 6 -41.14 -29.70 -9.57
C HIS A 6 -40.30 -29.21 -10.77
N SER A 7 -40.28 -29.96 -11.88
CA SER A 7 -39.54 -29.56 -13.08
C SER A 7 -40.16 -28.33 -13.75
N LYS A 8 -41.49 -28.19 -13.72
CA LYS A 8 -42.16 -26.96 -14.19
C LYS A 8 -41.81 -25.75 -13.34
N LEU A 9 -41.79 -25.91 -12.02
CA LEU A 9 -41.40 -24.85 -11.09
C LEU A 9 -39.92 -24.46 -11.27
N ALA A 10 -39.05 -25.46 -11.42
CA ALA A 10 -37.63 -25.23 -11.64
C ALA A 10 -37.36 -24.46 -12.93
N ILE A 11 -38.03 -24.81 -14.04
CA ILE A 11 -37.89 -24.10 -15.33
C ILE A 11 -38.40 -22.66 -15.24
N LEU A 12 -39.45 -22.40 -14.45
CA LEU A 12 -39.98 -21.05 -14.22
C LEU A 12 -39.01 -20.19 -13.39
N LEU A 13 -38.42 -20.75 -12.33
CA LEU A 13 -37.56 -20.02 -11.39
C LEU A 13 -36.11 -19.90 -11.87
N ALA A 14 -35.61 -20.86 -12.65
CA ALA A 14 -34.25 -20.90 -13.16
C ALA A 14 -33.78 -19.58 -13.82
N PRO A 15 -34.52 -18.94 -14.75
CA PRO A 15 -34.05 -17.69 -15.37
C PRO A 15 -33.88 -16.55 -14.36
N PHE A 16 -34.76 -16.44 -13.36
CA PHE A 16 -34.62 -15.42 -12.32
C PHE A 16 -33.42 -15.68 -11.41
N LEU A 17 -33.19 -16.94 -11.03
CA LEU A 17 -32.04 -17.34 -10.22
C LEU A 17 -30.71 -17.15 -10.97
N ILE A 18 -30.69 -17.39 -12.28
CA ILE A 18 -29.50 -17.15 -13.13
C ILE A 18 -29.17 -15.66 -13.17
N VAL A 19 -30.16 -14.79 -13.42
CA VAL A 19 -29.94 -13.34 -13.48
C VAL A 19 -29.54 -12.79 -12.10
N ALA A 20 -30.25 -13.18 -11.04
CA ALA A 20 -29.94 -12.76 -9.68
C ALA A 20 -28.56 -13.27 -9.23
N GLY A 21 -28.21 -14.51 -9.57
CA GLY A 21 -26.91 -15.11 -9.28
C GLY A 21 -25.77 -14.38 -9.99
N TYR A 22 -25.96 -13.97 -11.25
CA TYR A 22 -24.97 -13.19 -11.99
C TYR A 22 -24.71 -11.82 -11.34
N ILE A 23 -25.79 -11.07 -11.02
CA ILE A 23 -25.68 -9.75 -10.38
C ILE A 23 -25.04 -9.88 -8.98
N ALA A 24 -25.45 -10.87 -8.19
CA ALA A 24 -24.90 -11.09 -6.86
C ALA A 24 -23.41 -11.49 -6.92
N SER A 25 -23.02 -12.30 -7.90
CA SER A 25 -21.62 -12.67 -8.11
C SER A 25 -20.77 -11.47 -8.51
N ASP A 26 -21.27 -10.58 -9.37
CA ASP A 26 -20.57 -9.36 -9.77
C ASP A 26 -20.34 -8.43 -8.57
N GLN A 27 -21.38 -8.25 -7.72
CA GLN A 27 -21.26 -7.47 -6.50
C GLN A 27 -20.33 -8.10 -5.46
N TYR A 28 -20.29 -9.43 -5.37
CA TYR A 28 -19.41 -10.15 -4.44
C TYR A 28 -17.93 -10.02 -4.82
N GLU A 29 -17.60 -10.13 -6.10
CA GLU A 29 -16.24 -9.90 -6.59
C GLU A 29 -15.84 -8.43 -6.45
N ALA A 30 -16.75 -7.49 -6.71
CA ALA A 30 -16.53 -6.06 -6.46
C ALA A 30 -16.28 -5.77 -4.97
N TYR A 31 -17.00 -6.45 -4.06
CA TYR A 31 -16.80 -6.35 -2.61
C TYR A 31 -15.41 -6.86 -2.19
N LYS A 32 -14.97 -8.03 -2.69
CA LYS A 32 -13.63 -8.57 -2.41
C LYS A 32 -12.48 -7.68 -2.91
N LEU A 33 -12.69 -6.98 -4.02
CA LEU A 33 -11.71 -6.00 -4.54
C LEU A 33 -11.64 -4.74 -3.68
N ASN A 34 -12.71 -4.41 -2.95
CA ASN A 34 -12.80 -3.27 -2.05
C ASN A 34 -12.30 -3.58 -0.62
N GLU A 35 -11.97 -4.84 -0.31
CA GLU A 35 -11.30 -5.17 0.94
C GLU A 35 -9.89 -4.55 0.94
N GLN A 36 -9.64 -3.67 1.90
CA GLN A 36 -8.35 -2.98 2.06
C GLN A 36 -7.26 -4.02 2.36
N LYS A 37 -6.42 -4.32 1.36
CA LYS A 37 -5.31 -5.27 1.51
C LYS A 37 -4.07 -4.56 2.04
N ILE A 38 -3.45 -5.15 3.06
CA ILE A 38 -2.15 -4.71 3.58
C ILE A 38 -1.08 -5.61 2.98
N PHE A 39 -0.15 -5.03 2.24
CA PHE A 39 0.98 -5.69 1.64
C PHE A 39 2.26 -5.29 2.39
N SER A 40 3.05 -6.28 2.80
CA SER A 40 4.37 -6.02 3.36
C SER A 40 5.36 -5.72 2.24
N LEU A 41 6.16 -4.67 2.44
CA LEU A 41 7.26 -4.27 1.59
C LEU A 41 8.57 -4.78 2.17
N SER A 42 9.38 -5.43 1.35
CA SER A 42 10.66 -6.00 1.75
C SER A 42 11.81 -5.32 1.02
N ALA A 43 12.93 -5.09 1.68
CA ALA A 43 14.16 -4.66 1.03
C ALA A 43 14.94 -5.91 0.56
N PRO A 44 15.20 -6.10 -0.75
CA PRO A 44 16.00 -7.23 -1.24
C PRO A 44 17.49 -7.11 -0.89
N GLN A 45 17.94 -5.91 -0.47
CA GLN A 45 19.32 -5.61 -0.06
C GLN A 45 19.30 -4.73 1.21
N GLN A 46 20.48 -4.43 1.77
CA GLN A 46 20.59 -3.48 2.88
C GLN A 46 20.06 -2.10 2.44
N CYS A 47 19.01 -1.63 3.12
CA CYS A 47 18.43 -0.32 2.85
C CYS A 47 19.29 0.77 3.48
N ASN A 48 19.93 1.59 2.65
CA ASN A 48 20.56 2.83 3.08
C ASN A 48 19.91 4.05 2.38
N ILE A 49 19.06 4.76 3.13
CA ILE A 49 18.31 5.92 2.61
C ILE A 49 19.21 7.12 2.26
N PHE A 50 20.41 7.23 2.84
CA PHE A 50 21.32 8.35 2.58
C PHE A 50 22.21 8.12 1.35
N LYS A 51 22.42 6.86 0.97
CA LYS A 51 23.18 6.46 -0.22
C LYS A 51 22.33 6.19 -1.46
N ALA A 52 21.01 6.36 -1.35
CA ALA A 52 20.04 6.01 -2.39
C ALA A 52 20.02 4.51 -2.75
N GLU A 53 20.35 3.65 -1.78
CA GLU A 53 20.39 2.19 -1.94
C GLU A 53 19.17 1.51 -1.31
N CYS A 54 18.15 2.28 -0.93
CA CYS A 54 16.93 1.73 -0.33
C CYS A 54 15.81 1.58 -1.35
N ILE A 55 15.63 0.35 -1.84
CA ILE A 55 14.53 -0.03 -2.73
C ILE A 55 13.71 -1.10 -2.02
N LEU A 56 12.41 -0.87 -1.89
CA LEU A 56 11.45 -1.75 -1.24
C LEU A 56 10.53 -2.34 -2.29
N THR A 57 10.22 -3.63 -2.18
CA THR A 57 9.43 -4.35 -3.18
C THR A 57 8.29 -5.14 -2.55
N SER A 58 7.16 -5.19 -3.26
CA SER A 58 6.03 -6.08 -2.94
C SER A 58 5.27 -6.40 -4.23
N GLY A 59 5.39 -7.65 -4.70
CA GLY A 59 4.93 -8.03 -6.04
C GLY A 59 5.58 -7.16 -7.11
N ASN A 60 4.76 -6.41 -7.86
CA ASN A 60 5.23 -5.48 -8.90
C ASN A 60 5.50 -4.06 -8.38
N MET A 61 5.08 -3.73 -7.17
CA MET A 61 5.30 -2.41 -6.56
C MET A 61 6.76 -2.31 -6.14
N GLN A 62 7.43 -1.25 -6.58
CA GLN A 62 8.77 -0.88 -6.12
C GLN A 62 8.74 0.55 -5.59
N ILE A 63 9.37 0.78 -4.45
CA ILE A 63 9.44 2.08 -3.80
C ILE A 63 10.89 2.38 -3.46
N SER A 64 11.47 3.43 -4.05
CA SER A 64 12.80 3.91 -3.68
C SER A 64 12.68 5.02 -2.63
N LEU A 65 13.33 4.86 -1.49
CA LEU A 65 13.34 5.86 -0.42
C LEU A 65 14.74 6.48 -0.30
N THR A 66 14.80 7.80 -0.34
CA THR A 66 16.07 8.53 -0.24
C THR A 66 15.93 9.75 0.67
N ASN A 67 16.98 10.10 1.40
CA ASN A 67 17.06 11.34 2.16
C ASN A 67 18.34 12.08 1.78
N ARG A 68 18.21 13.28 1.23
CA ARG A 68 19.33 14.16 0.88
C ARG A 68 18.97 15.60 1.22
N ASP A 69 19.89 16.33 1.85
CA ASP A 69 19.73 17.74 2.23
C ASP A 69 18.44 17.99 3.05
N ASN A 70 18.15 17.09 4.00
CA ASN A 70 16.93 17.08 4.83
C ASN A 70 15.63 16.89 4.04
N VAL A 71 15.69 16.63 2.74
CA VAL A 71 14.52 16.28 1.93
C VAL A 71 14.45 14.76 1.79
N THR A 72 13.39 14.18 2.32
CA THR A 72 13.02 12.79 2.04
C THR A 72 12.26 12.73 0.74
N LYS A 73 12.68 11.86 -0.16
CA LYS A 73 12.01 11.55 -1.43
C LYS A 73 11.63 10.09 -1.47
N ALA A 74 10.41 9.81 -1.90
CA ALA A 74 9.93 8.48 -2.19
C ALA A 74 9.44 8.42 -3.64
N ASN A 75 9.97 7.50 -4.43
CA ASN A 75 9.53 7.27 -5.80
C ASN A 75 8.91 5.89 -5.91
N THR A 76 7.80 5.78 -6.63
CA THR A 76 7.05 4.53 -6.79
C THR A 76 7.02 4.06 -8.24
N SER A 77 6.97 2.75 -8.48
CA SER A 77 6.88 2.18 -9.84
C SER A 77 5.54 2.46 -10.53
N PHE A 78 4.49 2.74 -9.74
CA PHE A 78 3.15 3.10 -10.22
C PHE A 78 2.65 4.36 -9.51
N PRO A 79 1.74 5.16 -10.13
CA PRO A 79 1.00 6.21 -9.43
C PRO A 79 0.35 5.69 -8.15
N VAL A 80 0.45 6.45 -7.06
CA VAL A 80 -0.17 6.12 -5.77
C VAL A 80 -0.98 7.30 -5.24
N ASP A 81 -1.84 7.06 -4.26
CA ASP A 81 -2.74 8.07 -3.68
C ASP A 81 -2.03 8.91 -2.61
N SER A 82 -1.20 8.27 -1.79
CA SER A 82 -0.43 8.94 -0.75
C SER A 82 0.82 8.16 -0.33
N VAL A 83 1.81 8.89 0.18
CA VAL A 83 3.01 8.33 0.80
C VAL A 83 3.23 9.00 2.16
N VAL A 84 3.41 8.18 3.18
CA VAL A 84 3.71 8.58 4.55
C VAL A 84 5.01 7.91 4.96
N VAL A 85 5.90 8.68 5.57
CA VAL A 85 7.11 8.19 6.22
C VAL A 85 7.01 8.55 7.70
N SER A 86 7.35 7.64 8.60
CA SER A 86 7.44 7.96 10.03
C SER A 86 8.75 7.51 10.64
N LEU A 87 9.19 8.25 11.65
CA LEU A 87 10.34 7.93 12.49
C LEU A 87 9.85 7.51 13.85
N VAL A 88 10.29 6.33 14.28
CA VAL A 88 10.09 5.85 15.65
C VAL A 88 11.36 6.18 16.43
N TYR A 89 11.19 6.96 17.49
CA TYR A 89 12.26 7.39 18.38
C TYR A 89 12.50 6.34 19.47
N ASN A 90 13.72 6.29 19.99
CA ASN A 90 14.09 5.42 21.11
C ASN A 90 13.25 5.67 22.37
N SER A 91 12.70 6.87 22.52
CA SER A 91 11.76 7.22 23.60
C SER A 91 10.36 6.62 23.45
N GLY A 92 10.08 5.94 22.34
CA GLY A 92 8.76 5.40 21.99
C GLY A 92 7.85 6.39 21.26
N ASN A 93 8.26 7.64 21.10
CA ASN A 93 7.52 8.63 20.33
C ASN A 93 7.66 8.38 18.82
N GLU A 94 6.62 8.71 18.05
CA GLU A 94 6.63 8.61 16.59
C GLU A 94 6.36 9.96 15.95
N THR A 95 7.17 10.35 14.98
CA THR A 95 6.94 11.55 14.15
C THR A 95 6.54 11.12 12.75
N VAL A 96 5.41 11.62 12.28
CA VAL A 96 4.79 11.23 11.00
C VAL A 96 4.92 12.34 9.96
N TYR A 97 5.45 11.98 8.81
CA TYR A 97 5.64 12.84 7.65
C TYR A 97 4.75 12.37 6.49
N LEU A 98 3.63 13.05 6.27
CA LEU A 98 2.89 12.95 5.00
C LEU A 98 3.71 13.66 3.91
N LEU A 99 4.15 12.94 2.89
CA LEU A 99 4.94 13.50 1.79
C LEU A 99 4.04 14.27 0.81
N ASN A 100 4.60 15.30 0.18
CA ASN A 100 3.90 16.07 -0.84
C ASN A 100 4.14 15.46 -2.21
N LYS A 101 3.08 15.33 -2.99
CA LYS A 101 3.18 14.97 -4.41
C LYS A 101 4.00 16.03 -5.14
N MET A 102 4.98 15.59 -5.92
CA MET A 102 5.80 16.45 -6.77
C MET A 102 5.14 16.59 -8.15
N GLN A 103 5.91 16.37 -9.22
CA GLN A 103 5.50 16.58 -10.61
C GLN A 103 4.47 15.55 -11.08
N SER A 104 4.55 14.32 -10.56
CA SER A 104 3.71 13.19 -10.97
C SER A 104 3.35 12.36 -9.74
N PRO A 105 2.22 11.62 -9.71
CA PRO A 105 1.80 10.76 -8.58
C PRO A 105 2.77 9.62 -8.23
N GLN A 106 3.88 9.47 -8.95
CA GLN A 106 4.97 8.56 -8.64
C GLN A 106 6.08 9.21 -7.81
N TYR A 107 6.16 10.54 -7.73
CA TYR A 107 7.26 11.26 -7.10
C TYR A 107 6.75 12.06 -5.90
N TRP A 108 7.32 11.77 -4.73
CA TRP A 108 6.88 12.32 -3.46
C TRP A 108 8.08 12.88 -2.72
N ALA A 109 7.92 14.05 -2.10
CA ALA A 109 8.99 14.64 -1.31
C ALA A 109 8.46 15.51 -0.16
N ARG A 110 9.26 15.61 0.90
CA ARG A 110 9.04 16.54 2.00
C ARG A 110 10.32 16.77 2.78
N GLU A 111 10.46 17.97 3.36
CA GLU A 111 11.47 18.24 4.37
C GLU A 111 11.20 17.47 5.67
N THR A 112 12.21 16.78 6.17
CA THR A 112 12.12 15.88 7.32
C THR A 112 13.42 15.94 8.13
N ASP A 113 13.34 15.69 9.42
CA ASP A 113 14.50 15.68 10.31
C ASP A 113 15.25 14.34 10.38
N ILE A 114 14.93 13.39 9.49
CA ILE A 114 15.47 12.00 9.50
C ILE A 114 17.00 11.97 9.64
N LYS A 115 17.70 12.84 8.90
CA LYS A 115 19.17 12.91 8.98
C LYS A 115 19.66 13.24 10.38
N ASN A 116 19.02 14.22 11.04
CA ASN A 116 19.34 14.63 12.40
C ASN A 116 18.99 13.52 13.42
N ALA A 117 17.84 12.88 13.25
CA ALA A 117 17.39 11.79 14.11
C ALA A 117 18.30 10.57 14.04
N VAL A 118 18.80 10.21 12.85
CA VAL A 118 19.73 9.08 12.66
C VAL A 118 21.13 9.42 13.16
N THR A 119 21.66 10.60 12.82
CA THR A 119 23.03 11.01 13.16
C THR A 119 23.23 11.13 14.67
N ASN A 120 22.19 11.55 15.41
CA ASN A 120 22.22 11.63 16.86
C ASN A 120 21.71 10.35 17.55
N HIS A 121 21.47 9.27 16.80
CA HIS A 121 20.95 8.00 17.31
C HIS A 121 19.66 8.17 18.15
N LEU A 122 18.80 9.10 17.77
CA LEU A 122 17.53 9.40 18.45
C LEU A 122 16.41 8.49 17.96
N ALA A 123 16.46 8.09 16.69
CA ALA A 123 15.50 7.18 16.06
C ALA A 123 16.16 5.84 15.72
N ASN A 124 15.41 4.75 15.94
CA ASN A 124 15.85 3.38 15.66
C ASN A 124 15.12 2.74 14.48
N THR A 125 14.01 3.32 14.04
CA THR A 125 13.17 2.69 13.03
C THR A 125 12.52 3.75 12.15
N ILE A 126 12.53 3.48 10.85
CA ILE A 126 11.78 4.22 9.85
C ILE A 126 10.67 3.33 9.30
N ARG A 127 9.47 3.87 9.21
CA ARG A 127 8.34 3.21 8.54
C ARG A 127 7.98 3.98 7.29
N ILE A 128 7.49 3.25 6.31
CA ILE A 128 6.89 3.82 5.11
C ILE A 128 5.56 3.15 4.85
N LEU A 129 4.53 3.97 4.66
CA LEU A 129 3.19 3.56 4.28
C LEU A 129 2.83 4.22 2.96
N VAL A 130 2.48 3.40 1.97
CA VAL A 130 2.04 3.86 0.66
C VAL A 130 0.62 3.36 0.42
N LYS A 131 -0.28 4.24 0.00
CA LYS A 131 -1.67 3.89 -0.30
C LYS A 131 -1.91 3.95 -1.80
N ASP A 132 -2.51 2.90 -2.34
CA ASP A 132 -2.93 2.84 -3.75
C ASP A 132 -4.30 2.15 -3.83
N LYS A 133 -5.32 2.89 -4.28
CA LYS A 133 -6.68 2.40 -4.55
C LYS A 133 -7.27 1.58 -3.39
N GLY A 134 -7.04 2.05 -2.16
CA GLY A 134 -7.52 1.40 -0.94
C GLY A 134 -6.61 0.28 -0.40
N SER A 135 -5.65 -0.21 -1.18
CA SER A 135 -4.58 -1.07 -0.68
C SER A 135 -3.51 -0.24 0.03
N MET A 136 -2.88 -0.84 1.04
CA MET A 136 -1.80 -0.24 1.80
C MET A 136 -0.55 -1.10 1.67
N TYR A 137 0.59 -0.47 1.39
CA TYR A 137 1.90 -1.10 1.37
C TYR A 137 2.70 -0.54 2.55
N LEU A 138 3.20 -1.42 3.42
CA LEU A 138 3.87 -1.04 4.65
C LEU A 138 5.25 -1.71 4.73
N SER A 139 6.27 -0.94 5.09
CA SER A 139 7.57 -1.46 5.52
C SER A 139 7.99 -0.82 6.83
N GLU A 140 8.68 -1.60 7.66
CA GLU A 140 9.38 -1.13 8.84
C GLU A 140 10.86 -1.54 8.70
N LEU A 141 11.75 -0.56 8.84
CA LEU A 141 13.17 -0.73 8.58
C LEU A 141 13.98 -0.20 9.77
N PRO A 142 14.92 -0.98 10.31
CA PRO A 142 15.82 -0.48 11.34
C PRO A 142 16.76 0.58 10.76
N LEU A 143 16.98 1.64 11.52
CA LEU A 143 17.96 2.68 11.22
C LEU A 143 19.27 2.31 11.94
N ASN A 144 20.25 1.85 11.16
CA ASN A 144 21.58 1.46 11.63
C ASN A 144 22.64 2.48 11.21
#